data_AF-A0A853SWT8-F1
#
_entry.id   AF-A0A853SWT8-F1
#
_cell.length_a   1.000
_cell.length_b   1.000
_cell.length_c   1.000
_cell.angle_alpha   90.00
_cell.angle_beta   90.00
_cell.angle_gamma   90.00
#
_symmetry.space_group_name_H-M   'P 1'
#
loop_
_entity.id
_entity.type
_entity.pdbx_description
1 polymer ?
#
loop_
_entity_poly.entity_id
_entity_poly.type
_entity_poly.pdbx_seq_one_letter_code
_entity_poly.pdbx_strand_id
1 'polypeptide(L)'
;MSKRFASVSEGDAAQFLATLNVLPCQSFAPDFQTQFTDKLGFTGTYLPDFKHICPATGKVTFFETKFAALNSKQSHAACENKLRAQYRYRFGDDTGLKYHEISNALWNSKWKKDCLDHAFNHSLAKHLLIQKTLGRENYIVVFGIHLHDDVTISYTKKGLNFIYLSEISKYLTPSV
;
A
#
# COMPACT_ATOMS: atom_id res chain seq x y z
N MET A 1 -25.60 -0.70 -1.42
CA MET A 1 -24.41 -0.66 -2.29
C MET A 1 -23.28 -1.41 -1.60
N SER A 2 -22.80 -2.53 -2.16
CA SER A 2 -21.70 -3.31 -1.57
C SER A 2 -20.39 -2.55 -1.70
N LYS A 3 -19.76 -2.15 -0.59
CA LYS A 3 -18.39 -1.59 -0.61
C LYS A 3 -17.44 -2.68 -1.13
N ARG A 4 -16.81 -2.45 -2.29
CA ARG A 4 -15.72 -3.30 -2.78
C ARG A 4 -14.45 -2.90 -2.03
N PHE A 5 -14.05 -3.72 -1.08
CA PHE A 5 -12.70 -3.68 -0.52
C PHE A 5 -11.81 -4.58 -1.38
N ALA A 6 -10.61 -4.12 -1.73
CA ALA A 6 -9.67 -4.87 -2.57
C ALA A 6 -9.02 -6.04 -1.82
N SER A 7 -9.15 -6.09 -0.50
CA SER A 7 -8.67 -7.19 0.35
C SER A 7 -9.54 -7.44 1.60
N VAL A 8 -9.46 -8.65 2.17
CA VAL A 8 -10.10 -8.98 3.47
C VAL A 8 -9.59 -8.07 4.58
N SER A 9 -8.29 -7.75 4.56
CA SER A 9 -7.67 -6.81 5.50
C SER A 9 -8.23 -5.38 5.41
N GLU A 10 -8.56 -4.91 4.20
CA GLU A 10 -9.25 -3.62 4.05
C GLU A 10 -10.67 -3.69 4.61
N GLY A 11 -11.36 -4.82 4.44
CA GLY A 11 -12.69 -5.04 5.01
C GLY A 11 -12.70 -5.03 6.54
N ASP A 12 -11.76 -5.75 7.16
CA ASP A 12 -11.62 -5.84 8.62
C ASP A 12 -11.17 -4.49 9.21
N ALA A 13 -10.25 -3.79 8.54
CA ALA A 13 -9.83 -2.46 8.95
C ALA A 13 -10.96 -1.43 8.76
N ALA A 14 -11.75 -1.51 7.69
CA ALA A 14 -12.73 -0.48 7.34
C ALA A 14 -13.79 -0.24 8.42
N GLN A 15 -14.26 -1.29 9.09
CA GLN A 15 -15.26 -1.12 10.16
C GLN A 15 -14.66 -0.36 11.35
N PHE A 16 -13.45 -0.73 11.78
CA PHE A 16 -12.76 -0.05 12.86
C PHE A 16 -12.34 1.37 12.49
N LEU A 17 -11.80 1.58 11.29
CA LEU A 17 -11.39 2.89 10.78
C LEU A 17 -12.58 3.87 10.68
N ALA A 18 -13.77 3.38 10.30
CA ALA A 18 -14.96 4.20 10.25
C ALA A 18 -15.36 4.77 11.63
N THR A 19 -15.12 4.05 12.74
CA THR A 19 -15.41 4.57 14.09
C THR A 19 -14.49 5.72 14.50
N LEU A 20 -13.37 5.88 13.78
CA LEU A 20 -12.37 6.92 14.00
C LEU A 20 -12.44 8.05 12.97
N ASN A 21 -13.55 8.14 12.21
CA ASN A 21 -13.71 9.10 11.12
C ASN A 21 -12.57 9.01 10.08
N VAL A 22 -12.10 7.78 9.83
CA VAL A 22 -11.18 7.45 8.73
C VAL A 22 -12.01 6.84 7.62
N LEU A 23 -12.09 7.55 6.49
CA LEU A 23 -13.04 7.27 5.41
C LEU A 23 -12.32 6.61 4.23
N PRO A 24 -12.95 5.64 3.55
CA PRO A 24 -12.36 5.03 2.36
C PRO A 24 -12.25 6.05 1.22
N CYS A 25 -11.15 6.01 0.48
CA CYS A 25 -11.00 6.80 -0.74
C CYS A 25 -11.58 6.01 -1.92
N GLN A 26 -12.54 6.60 -2.63
CA GLN A 26 -13.34 5.89 -3.64
C GLN A 26 -12.96 6.21 -5.09
N SER A 27 -12.23 7.31 -5.33
CA SER A 27 -11.88 7.76 -6.67
C SER A 27 -10.62 8.63 -6.66
N PHE A 28 -9.93 8.65 -7.81
CA PHE A 28 -8.82 9.56 -8.10
C PHE A 28 -9.27 11.01 -8.34
N ALA A 29 -10.57 11.28 -8.49
CA ALA A 29 -11.10 12.61 -8.80
C ALA A 29 -12.32 12.95 -7.91
N PRO A 30 -12.52 14.23 -7.52
CA PRO A 30 -11.66 15.40 -7.77
C PRO A 30 -10.50 15.54 -6.76
N ASP A 31 -10.42 14.65 -5.77
CA ASP A 31 -9.61 14.88 -4.57
C ASP A 31 -8.13 14.48 -4.69
N PHE A 32 -7.71 13.71 -5.71
CA PHE A 32 -6.41 13.02 -5.60
C PHE A 32 -5.80 12.49 -6.92
N GLN A 33 -5.03 13.33 -7.62
CA GLN A 33 -4.11 12.88 -8.67
C GLN A 33 -2.66 12.93 -8.17
N THR A 34 -2.29 12.05 -7.23
CA THR A 34 -0.89 11.90 -6.88
C THR A 34 -0.22 10.96 -7.87
N GLN A 35 0.52 11.57 -8.80
CA GLN A 35 1.48 10.84 -9.60
C GLN A 35 2.79 10.69 -8.83
N PHE A 36 3.46 9.56 -9.02
CA PHE A 36 4.81 9.34 -8.55
C PHE A 36 5.63 8.72 -9.68
N THR A 37 6.91 9.05 -9.72
CA THR A 37 7.84 8.52 -10.72
C THR A 37 8.95 7.77 -10.01
N ASP A 38 9.19 6.52 -10.43
CA ASP A 38 10.31 5.75 -9.90
C ASP A 38 11.65 6.15 -10.54
N LYS A 39 12.75 5.63 -10.00
CA LYS A 39 14.11 5.96 -10.49
C LYS A 39 14.40 5.53 -11.93
N LEU A 40 13.54 4.71 -12.54
CA LEU A 40 13.66 4.22 -13.91
C LEU A 40 12.64 4.90 -14.86
N GLY A 41 11.91 5.90 -14.38
CA GLY A 41 10.98 6.70 -15.19
C GLY A 41 9.55 6.15 -15.25
N PHE A 42 9.23 5.05 -14.56
CA PHE A 42 7.85 4.58 -14.48
C PHE A 42 7.01 5.61 -13.71
N THR A 43 5.95 6.12 -14.34
CA THR A 43 4.98 7.02 -13.68
C THR A 43 3.71 6.24 -13.35
N GLY A 44 3.35 6.23 -12.08
CA GLY A 44 2.12 5.60 -11.58
C GLY A 44 1.20 6.63 -10.95
N THR A 45 -0.09 6.31 -10.91
CA THR A 45 -1.06 7.00 -10.05
C THR A 45 -1.22 6.24 -8.76
N TYR A 46 -1.53 6.96 -7.69
CA TYR A 46 -1.81 6.40 -6.38
C TYR A 46 -3.23 6.77 -5.94
N LEU A 47 -3.96 5.78 -5.43
CA LEU A 47 -5.21 5.98 -4.70
C LEU A 47 -5.00 5.32 -3.34
N PRO A 48 -4.98 6.09 -2.22
CA PRO A 48 -4.90 5.51 -0.90
C PRO A 48 -6.13 4.69 -0.57
N ASP A 49 -5.99 3.76 0.36
CA ASP A 49 -7.13 2.99 0.85
C ASP A 49 -8.08 3.90 1.66
N PHE A 50 -7.55 4.76 2.53
CA PHE A 50 -8.34 5.64 3.40
C PHE A 50 -7.75 7.05 3.56
N LYS A 51 -8.60 8.00 4.02
CA LYS A 51 -8.24 9.35 4.42
C LYS A 51 -8.87 9.74 5.75
N HIS A 52 -8.16 10.55 6.53
CA HIS A 52 -8.67 11.28 7.69
C HIS A 52 -8.49 12.77 7.46
N ILE A 53 -9.48 13.56 7.86
CA ILE A 53 -9.39 15.02 7.88
C ILE A 53 -9.49 15.44 9.34
N CYS A 54 -8.41 15.98 9.89
CA CYS A 54 -8.37 16.47 11.26
C CYS A 54 -9.36 17.64 11.40
N PRO A 55 -10.43 17.53 12.20
CA PRO A 55 -11.46 18.58 12.26
C PRO A 55 -10.92 19.92 12.77
N ALA A 56 -9.90 19.89 13.64
CA ALA A 56 -9.33 21.09 14.24
C ALA A 56 -8.41 21.87 13.28
N THR A 57 -7.74 21.19 12.36
CA THR A 57 -6.70 21.79 11.51
C THR A 57 -7.01 21.74 10.01
N GLY A 58 -8.02 20.96 9.60
CA GLY A 58 -8.28 20.65 8.20
C GLY A 58 -7.20 19.78 7.54
N LYS A 59 -6.16 19.36 8.27
CA LYS A 59 -5.07 18.56 7.75
C LYS A 59 -5.57 17.19 7.29
N VAL A 60 -5.16 16.78 6.09
CA VAL A 60 -5.49 15.48 5.52
C VAL A 60 -4.34 14.49 5.74
N THR A 61 -4.67 13.32 6.27
CA THR A 61 -3.74 12.19 6.41
C THR A 61 -4.29 11.00 5.63
N PHE A 62 -3.45 10.41 4.79
CA PHE A 62 -3.77 9.24 3.98
C PHE A 62 -3.20 7.98 4.63
N PHE A 63 -4.00 6.92 4.62
CA PHE A 63 -3.63 5.62 5.16
C PHE A 63 -3.65 4.57 4.06
N GLU A 64 -2.57 3.82 3.94
CA GLU A 64 -2.46 2.63 3.09
C GLU A 64 -2.38 1.41 3.99
N THR A 65 -3.31 0.48 3.87
CA THR A 65 -3.32 -0.75 4.67
C THR A 65 -2.47 -1.84 4.03
N LYS A 66 -1.74 -2.58 4.88
CA LYS A 66 -0.93 -3.73 4.50
C LYS A 66 -1.07 -4.83 5.55
N PHE A 67 -1.18 -6.07 5.10
CA PHE A 67 -1.30 -7.24 5.99
C PHE A 67 -0.03 -8.11 6.02
N ALA A 68 1.03 -7.68 5.34
CA ALA A 68 2.30 -8.36 5.27
C ALA A 68 3.44 -7.35 5.11
N ALA A 69 4.67 -7.79 5.39
CA ALA A 69 5.87 -6.99 5.19
C ALA A 69 6.06 -6.64 3.70
N LEU A 70 6.26 -5.35 3.43
CA LEU A 70 6.58 -4.81 2.11
C LEU A 70 7.85 -5.46 1.55
N ASN A 71 7.82 -5.77 0.25
CA ASN A 71 8.98 -6.33 -0.43
C ASN A 71 10.07 -5.27 -0.70
N SER A 72 11.29 -5.77 -0.92
CA SER A 72 12.51 -4.95 -1.04
C SER A 72 12.83 -4.44 -2.45
N LYS A 73 11.95 -4.68 -3.44
CA LYS A 73 12.24 -4.38 -4.84
C LYS A 73 12.20 -2.86 -5.03
N GLN A 74 13.18 -2.33 -5.76
CA GLN A 74 13.45 -0.89 -5.79
C GLN A 74 12.81 -0.12 -6.97
N SER A 75 12.09 -0.80 -7.86
CA SER A 75 11.44 -0.19 -9.03
C SER A 75 10.28 -1.04 -9.52
N HIS A 76 9.41 -0.45 -10.34
CA HIS A 76 8.33 -1.16 -11.01
C HIS A 76 8.89 -2.27 -11.90
N ALA A 77 9.92 -1.97 -12.69
CA ALA A 77 10.57 -2.95 -13.58
C ALA A 77 11.15 -4.16 -12.81
N ALA A 78 11.77 -3.95 -11.64
CA ALA A 78 12.30 -5.04 -10.83
C ALA A 78 11.18 -5.94 -10.26
N CYS A 79 10.04 -5.35 -9.91
CA CYS A 79 8.84 -6.07 -9.49
C CYS A 79 8.27 -6.89 -10.66
N GLU A 80 8.06 -6.25 -11.81
CA GLU A 80 7.51 -6.87 -13.02
C GLU A 80 8.35 -8.06 -13.48
N ASN A 81 9.68 -7.90 -13.60
CA ASN A 81 10.56 -8.98 -14.03
C ASN A 81 10.45 -10.22 -13.14
N LYS A 82 10.34 -10.03 -11.82
CA LYS A 82 10.20 -11.13 -10.87
C LYS A 82 8.81 -11.74 -10.88
N LEU A 83 7.75 -10.94 -10.96
CA LEU A 83 6.38 -11.44 -11.09
C LEU A 83 6.21 -12.28 -12.37
N ARG A 84 6.73 -11.80 -13.51
CA ARG A 84 6.73 -12.54 -14.77
C ARG A 84 7.48 -13.87 -14.65
N ALA A 85 8.65 -13.86 -14.01
CA ALA A 85 9.41 -15.10 -13.77
C ALA A 85 8.63 -16.11 -12.92
N GLN A 86 7.97 -15.67 -11.84
CA GLN A 86 7.12 -16.54 -11.03
C GLN A 86 5.91 -17.04 -11.80
N TYR A 87 5.25 -16.15 -12.55
CA TYR A 87 4.12 -16.53 -13.38
C TYR A 87 4.52 -17.63 -14.37
N ARG A 88 5.61 -17.45 -15.10
CA ARG A 88 6.08 -18.45 -16.06
C ARG A 88 6.39 -19.79 -15.41
N TYR A 89 7.03 -19.76 -14.24
CA TYR A 89 7.32 -20.97 -13.47
C TYR A 89 6.06 -21.73 -13.03
N ARG A 90 4.95 -21.02 -12.76
CA ARG A 90 3.70 -21.63 -12.27
C ARG A 90 2.68 -21.97 -13.36
N PHE A 91 2.62 -21.16 -14.41
CA PHE A 91 1.53 -21.16 -15.40
C PHE A 91 2.01 -21.31 -16.85
N GLY A 92 3.31 -21.20 -17.13
CA GLY A 92 3.85 -21.36 -18.49
C GLY A 92 4.13 -20.04 -19.20
N ASP A 93 3.40 -19.72 -20.26
CA ASP A 93 3.65 -18.53 -21.09
C ASP A 93 3.00 -17.27 -20.51
N ASP A 94 3.71 -16.14 -20.52
CA ASP A 94 3.21 -14.83 -20.08
C ASP A 94 3.05 -13.81 -21.24
N THR A 95 3.16 -14.29 -22.48
CA THR A 95 3.04 -13.47 -23.70
C THR A 95 1.70 -12.72 -23.74
N GLY A 96 1.77 -11.40 -23.96
CA GLY A 96 0.59 -10.53 -24.06
C GLY A 96 -0.05 -10.14 -22.72
N LEU A 97 0.33 -10.76 -21.60
CA LEU A 97 -0.21 -10.44 -20.29
C LEU A 97 0.38 -9.14 -19.74
N LYS A 98 -0.49 -8.28 -19.24
CA LYS A 98 -0.15 -7.05 -18.52
C LYS A 98 0.24 -7.36 -17.08
N TYR A 99 0.98 -6.43 -16.49
CA TYR A 99 1.44 -6.51 -15.10
C TYR A 99 0.33 -6.89 -14.10
N HIS A 100 -0.81 -6.20 -14.14
CA HIS A 100 -1.89 -6.41 -13.19
C HIS A 100 -2.59 -7.77 -13.38
N GLU A 101 -2.64 -8.29 -14.61
CA GLU A 101 -3.22 -9.61 -14.91
C GLU A 101 -2.37 -10.71 -14.28
N ILE A 102 -1.04 -10.59 -14.40
CA ILE A 102 -0.07 -11.50 -13.77
C ILE A 102 -0.16 -11.45 -12.24
N SER A 103 -0.16 -10.24 -11.68
CA SER A 103 -0.27 -10.02 -10.24
C SER A 103 -1.56 -10.61 -9.67
N ASN A 104 -2.69 -10.39 -10.36
CA ASN A 104 -4.00 -10.91 -9.97
C ASN A 104 -4.09 -12.44 -10.09
N ALA A 105 -3.51 -13.02 -11.14
CA ALA A 105 -3.48 -14.48 -11.32
C ALA A 105 -2.73 -15.17 -10.18
N LEU A 106 -1.56 -14.66 -9.78
CA LEU A 106 -0.79 -15.19 -8.64
C LEU A 106 -1.56 -15.00 -7.32
N TRP A 107 -2.18 -13.83 -7.12
CA TRP A 107 -2.96 -13.51 -5.92
C TRP A 107 -4.21 -14.38 -5.72
N ASN A 108 -4.96 -14.61 -6.79
CA ASN A 108 -6.20 -15.40 -6.74
C ASN A 108 -5.96 -16.92 -6.78
N SER A 109 -4.73 -17.34 -6.99
CA SER A 109 -4.30 -18.74 -6.95
C SER A 109 -3.68 -19.10 -5.60
N LYS A 110 -3.11 -20.31 -5.50
CA LYS A 110 -2.36 -20.76 -4.31
C LYS A 110 -0.98 -20.09 -4.13
N TRP A 111 -0.66 -19.08 -4.94
CA TRP A 111 0.65 -18.44 -5.03
C TRP A 111 0.66 -16.98 -4.52
N LYS A 112 -0.19 -16.68 -3.53
CA LYS A 112 -0.29 -15.34 -2.90
C LYS A 112 1.05 -14.79 -2.44
N LYS A 113 1.92 -15.66 -1.90
CA LYS A 113 3.26 -15.27 -1.46
C LYS A 113 4.14 -14.78 -2.63
N ASP A 114 4.11 -15.46 -3.77
CA ASP A 114 4.84 -15.05 -4.97
C ASP A 114 4.35 -13.66 -5.44
N CYS A 115 3.04 -13.38 -5.31
CA CYS A 115 2.51 -12.04 -5.55
C CYS A 115 3.06 -11.02 -4.54
N LEU A 116 2.93 -11.24 -3.23
CA LEU A 116 3.37 -10.30 -2.19
C LEU A 116 4.87 -9.99 -2.27
N ASP A 117 5.68 -11.01 -2.49
CA ASP A 117 7.14 -10.87 -2.54
C ASP A 117 7.60 -10.04 -3.74
N HIS A 118 6.76 -9.87 -4.77
CA HIS A 118 7.17 -9.30 -6.05
C HIS A 118 6.28 -8.18 -6.59
N ALA A 119 5.10 -7.93 -6.01
CA ALA A 119 4.19 -6.92 -6.51
C ALA A 119 4.57 -5.49 -6.05
N PHE A 120 4.46 -4.54 -6.96
CA PHE A 120 4.91 -3.16 -6.79
C PHE A 120 3.96 -2.38 -5.89
N ASN A 121 2.67 -2.72 -5.88
CA ASN A 121 1.71 -2.24 -4.88
C ASN A 121 2.04 -2.69 -3.44
N HIS A 122 2.97 -3.63 -3.28
CA HIS A 122 3.49 -4.13 -2.01
C HIS A 122 5.00 -3.80 -1.83
N SER A 123 5.57 -2.92 -2.65
CA SER A 123 6.99 -2.55 -2.59
C SER A 123 7.22 -1.38 -1.63
N LEU A 124 8.23 -1.50 -0.76
CA LEU A 124 8.69 -0.40 0.08
C LEU A 124 9.09 0.84 -0.73
N ALA A 125 9.69 0.64 -1.91
CA ALA A 125 10.12 1.74 -2.77
C ALA A 125 8.92 2.57 -3.26
N LYS A 126 7.81 1.92 -3.63
CA LYS A 126 6.56 2.62 -4.00
C LYS A 126 6.09 3.52 -2.84
N HIS A 127 6.02 2.97 -1.64
CA HIS A 127 5.53 3.71 -0.46
C HIS A 127 6.42 4.90 -0.10
N LEU A 128 7.75 4.74 -0.18
CA LEU A 128 8.68 5.86 0.03
C LEU A 128 8.54 6.95 -1.04
N LEU A 129 8.28 6.58 -2.30
CA LEU A 129 8.03 7.55 -3.38
C LEU A 129 6.74 8.33 -3.14
N ILE A 130 5.65 7.65 -2.80
CA ILE A 130 4.37 8.29 -2.47
C ILE A 130 4.52 9.21 -1.25
N GLN A 131 5.18 8.74 -0.20
CA GLN A 131 5.47 9.53 0.99
C GLN A 131 6.27 10.79 0.66
N LYS A 132 7.25 10.70 -0.23
CA LYS A 132 8.02 11.85 -0.71
C LYS A 132 7.14 12.85 -1.46
N THR A 133 6.17 12.38 -2.25
CA THR A 133 5.25 13.25 -2.99
C THR A 133 4.23 13.92 -2.07
N LEU A 134 3.69 13.21 -1.07
CA LEU A 134 2.61 13.70 -0.21
C LEU A 134 3.08 14.43 1.05
N GLY A 135 4.33 14.22 1.46
CA GLY A 135 4.82 14.61 2.78
C GLY A 135 4.72 13.45 3.77
N ARG A 136 5.74 13.32 4.62
CA ARG A 136 5.89 12.19 5.55
C ARG A 136 4.72 12.10 6.53
N GLU A 137 4.27 13.24 7.01
CA GLU A 137 3.19 13.41 7.99
C GLU A 137 1.77 13.31 7.40
N ASN A 138 1.65 13.24 6.07
CA ASN A 138 0.38 13.12 5.37
C ASN A 138 0.17 11.71 4.80
N TYR A 139 1.17 10.83 4.90
CA TYR A 139 1.13 9.48 4.35
C TYR A 139 1.60 8.45 5.37
N ILE A 140 0.74 7.47 5.68
CA ILE A 140 1.02 6.45 6.69
C ILE A 140 0.69 5.08 6.13
N VAL A 141 1.65 4.16 6.24
CA VAL A 141 1.38 2.74 6.02
C VAL A 141 0.87 2.12 7.32
N VAL A 142 -0.32 1.52 7.29
CA VAL A 142 -0.94 0.87 8.44
C VAL A 142 -0.81 -0.64 8.28
N PHE A 143 -0.02 -1.27 9.15
CA PHE A 143 0.10 -2.71 9.17
C PHE A 143 -0.98 -3.34 10.05
N GLY A 144 -1.74 -4.29 9.50
CA GLY A 144 -2.73 -5.07 10.26
C GLY A 144 -2.11 -6.07 11.23
N ILE A 145 -0.81 -6.35 11.09
CA ILE A 145 -0.04 -7.26 11.95
C ILE A 145 1.24 -6.60 12.43
N HIS A 146 1.75 -7.03 13.58
CA HIS A 146 3.08 -6.65 14.03
C HIS A 146 4.14 -7.30 13.14
N LEU A 147 5.09 -6.50 12.67
CA LEU A 147 6.21 -6.96 11.85
C LEU A 147 7.33 -7.48 12.73
N HIS A 148 8.19 -8.32 12.18
CA HIS A 148 9.41 -8.75 12.86
C HIS A 148 10.36 -7.56 13.08
N ASP A 149 11.16 -7.60 14.15
CA ASP A 149 11.96 -6.46 14.61
C ASP A 149 12.97 -5.97 13.58
N ASP A 150 13.61 -6.89 12.84
CA ASP A 150 14.56 -6.57 11.79
C ASP A 150 13.91 -5.76 10.64
N VAL A 151 12.68 -6.11 10.27
CA VAL A 151 11.87 -5.39 9.29
C VAL A 151 11.51 -4.01 9.80
N THR A 152 11.02 -3.91 11.05
CA THR A 152 10.69 -2.65 11.72
C THR A 152 11.90 -1.71 11.75
N ILE A 153 13.06 -2.21 12.17
CA ILE A 153 14.32 -1.45 12.19
C ILE A 153 14.69 -0.99 10.78
N SER A 154 14.58 -1.86 9.78
CA SER A 154 14.87 -1.53 8.38
C SER A 154 13.96 -0.42 7.84
N TYR A 155 12.66 -0.47 8.13
CA TYR A 155 11.68 0.52 7.70
C TYR A 155 11.91 1.88 8.37
N THR A 156 12.17 1.88 9.67
CA THR A 156 12.52 3.09 10.42
C THR A 156 13.79 3.74 9.87
N LYS A 157 14.85 2.96 9.62
CA LYS A 157 16.10 3.47 9.01
C LYS A 157 15.90 4.06 7.62
N LYS A 158 14.98 3.51 6.83
CA LYS A 158 14.61 4.03 5.50
C LYS A 158 13.62 5.19 5.55
N GLY A 159 13.16 5.56 6.75
CA GLY A 159 12.27 6.69 6.96
C GLY A 159 10.82 6.45 6.56
N LEU A 160 10.37 5.19 6.47
CA LEU A 160 8.95 4.89 6.27
C LEU A 160 8.15 5.37 7.48
N ASN A 161 7.08 6.12 7.24
CA ASN A 161 6.09 6.43 8.26
C ASN A 161 5.03 5.33 8.28
N PHE A 162 5.00 4.56 9.36
CA PHE A 162 4.07 3.46 9.52
C PHE A 162 3.64 3.31 10.97
N ILE A 163 2.48 2.69 11.16
CA ILE A 163 1.89 2.34 12.44
C ILE A 163 1.25 0.96 12.34
N TYR A 164 0.87 0.39 13.48
CA TYR A 164 -0.01 -0.77 13.50
C TYR A 164 -1.48 -0.35 13.59
N LEU A 165 -2.38 -1.16 13.04
CA LEU A 165 -3.82 -0.88 13.11
C LEU A 165 -4.30 -0.69 14.56
N SER A 166 -3.73 -1.43 15.50
CA SER A 166 -3.98 -1.32 16.95
C SER A 166 -3.58 0.03 17.55
N GLU A 167 -2.79 0.86 16.86
CA GLU A 167 -2.22 2.10 17.36
C GLU A 167 -2.85 3.35 16.73
N ILE A 168 -3.69 3.19 15.71
CA ILE A 168 -4.19 4.32 14.91
C ILE A 168 -4.98 5.35 15.74
N SER A 169 -5.72 4.91 16.75
CA SER A 169 -6.45 5.82 17.66
C SER A 169 -5.50 6.78 18.39
N LYS A 170 -4.32 6.31 18.77
CA LYS A 170 -3.27 7.15 19.41
C LYS A 170 -2.72 8.18 18.43
N TYR A 171 -2.64 7.84 17.15
CA TYR A 171 -2.15 8.74 16.11
C TYR A 171 -3.14 9.85 15.77
N LEU A 172 -4.44 9.53 15.80
CA LEU A 172 -5.52 10.46 15.45
C LEU A 172 -5.91 11.42 16.58
N THR A 173 -5.53 11.10 17.82
CA THR A 173 -5.80 11.97 18.96
C THR A 173 -4.78 13.12 18.95
N PRO A 174 -5.20 14.40 18.92
CA PRO A 174 -4.27 15.51 19.04
C PRO A 174 -3.47 15.36 20.34
N SER A 175 -2.14 15.45 20.28
CA SER A 175 -1.33 15.67 21.46
C SER A 175 -1.77 17.00 22.07
N VAL A 176 -2.34 16.94 23.28
CA VAL A 176 -2.70 18.12 24.09
C VAL A 176 -1.44 18.84 24.51
#